data_AF-A0A0K2B6D5-F1
#
_entry.id   AF-A0A0K2B6D5-F1
#
_cell.length_a   1.000
_cell.length_b   1.000
_cell.length_c   1.000
_cell.angle_alpha   90.00
_cell.angle_beta   90.00
_cell.angle_gamma   90.00
#
_symmetry.space_group_name_H-M   'P 1'
#
loop_
_entity.id
_entity.type
_entity.pdbx_description
1 polymer ?
#
loop_
_entity_poly.entity_id
_entity_poly.type
_entity_poly.pdbx_seq_one_letter_code
_entity_poly.pdbx_strand_id
1 'polypeptide(L)'
;MELCRQYRIPHSFYRGHGDGTWSDLDRRKARAYEHYLRQVCPTCGTRPEEWDEDAGGDEDAYRATTHRCIGCQLLQDRQKEVPDGDEGHGVKVALIPTSVHAALAFQQSHQH
;
A
#
# COMPACT_ATOMS: atom_id res chain seq x y z
N MET A 1 -6.48 -13.15 -8.80
CA MET A 1 -5.84 -14.16 -7.91
C MET A 1 -5.29 -13.55 -6.63
N GLU A 2 -4.98 -12.26 -6.58
CA GLU A 2 -4.48 -11.55 -5.39
C GLU A 2 -5.30 -11.80 -4.11
N LEU A 3 -6.60 -11.48 -4.12
CA LEU A 3 -7.49 -11.71 -2.98
C LEU A 3 -7.62 -13.19 -2.64
N CYS A 4 -7.70 -14.06 -3.65
CA CYS A 4 -7.77 -15.51 -3.46
C CYS A 4 -6.53 -16.04 -2.71
N ARG A 5 -5.35 -15.50 -3.03
CA ARG A 5 -4.08 -15.81 -2.34
C ARG A 5 -4.08 -15.26 -0.91
N GLN A 6 -4.45 -14.01 -0.70
CA GLN A 6 -4.49 -13.38 0.62
C GLN A 6 -5.40 -14.12 1.61
N TYR A 7 -6.60 -14.50 1.17
CA TYR A 7 -7.59 -15.17 2.01
C TYR A 7 -7.55 -16.70 1.93
N ARG A 8 -6.64 -17.26 1.12
CA ARG A 8 -6.49 -18.70 0.90
C ARG A 8 -7.80 -19.38 0.45
N ILE A 9 -8.55 -18.72 -0.44
CA ILE A 9 -9.81 -19.22 -1.00
C ILE A 9 -9.65 -19.64 -2.48
N PRO A 10 -10.38 -20.65 -2.97
CA PRO A 10 -10.42 -20.99 -4.39
C PRO A 10 -10.96 -19.83 -5.24
N HIS A 11 -10.48 -19.70 -6.48
CA HIS A 11 -10.97 -18.68 -7.41
C HIS A 11 -12.42 -18.94 -7.86
N SER A 12 -12.81 -20.21 -8.01
CA SER A 12 -14.19 -20.62 -8.27
C SER A 12 -15.17 -20.18 -7.18
N PHE A 13 -14.80 -20.37 -5.91
CA PHE A 13 -15.54 -19.90 -4.74
C PHE A 13 -15.63 -18.37 -4.73
N TYR A 14 -14.52 -17.66 -4.92
CA TYR A 14 -14.50 -16.19 -5.03
C TYR A 14 -15.43 -15.67 -6.14
N ARG A 15 -15.57 -16.42 -7.23
CA ARG A 15 -16.44 -16.12 -8.37
C ARG A 15 -17.87 -16.62 -8.22
N GLY A 16 -18.24 -17.19 -7.07
CA GLY A 16 -19.61 -17.62 -6.76
C GLY A 16 -20.12 -18.88 -7.45
N HIS A 17 -19.24 -19.72 -8.02
CA HIS A 17 -19.64 -20.98 -8.70
C HIS A 17 -18.88 -22.22 -8.19
N GLY A 18 -18.17 -22.11 -7.07
CA GLY A 18 -17.51 -23.21 -6.38
C GLY A 18 -18.07 -23.39 -4.97
N ASP A 19 -17.92 -24.60 -4.42
CA ASP A 19 -18.38 -25.00 -3.08
C ASP A 19 -17.34 -24.76 -1.97
N GLY A 20 -16.26 -24.04 -2.28
CA GLY A 20 -15.14 -23.83 -1.38
C GLY A 20 -14.03 -24.87 -1.49
N THR A 21 -14.20 -25.90 -2.33
CA THR A 21 -13.13 -26.85 -2.64
C THR A 21 -12.20 -26.32 -3.74
N TRP A 22 -10.92 -26.68 -3.65
CA TRP A 22 -9.91 -26.30 -4.65
C TRP A 22 -9.98 -27.22 -5.87
N SER A 23 -10.62 -26.75 -6.94
CA SER A 23 -10.63 -27.43 -8.24
C SER A 23 -9.24 -27.44 -8.89
N ASP A 24 -9.03 -28.31 -9.87
CA ASP A 24 -7.80 -28.35 -10.65
C ASP A 24 -7.52 -27.04 -11.40
N LEU A 25 -8.56 -26.36 -11.86
CA LEU A 25 -8.44 -25.05 -12.49
C LEU A 25 -7.98 -23.99 -11.48
N ASP A 26 -8.51 -24.01 -10.26
CA ASP A 26 -8.10 -23.09 -9.20
C ASP A 26 -6.62 -23.28 -8.85
N ARG A 27 -6.17 -24.53 -8.74
CA ARG A 27 -4.76 -24.87 -8.47
C ARG A 27 -3.85 -24.41 -9.60
N ARG A 28 -4.24 -24.61 -10.86
CA ARG A 28 -3.47 -24.12 -12.02
C ARG A 28 -3.35 -22.61 -12.02
N LYS A 29 -4.47 -21.89 -11.78
CA LYS A 29 -4.46 -20.43 -11.66
C LYS A 29 -3.58 -19.94 -10.52
N ALA A 30 -3.62 -20.61 -9.36
CA ALA A 30 -2.78 -20.25 -8.22
C ALA A 30 -1.29 -20.44 -8.53
N ARG A 31 -0.90 -21.57 -9.14
CA ARG A 31 0.49 -21.81 -9.55
C ARG A 31 0.97 -20.80 -10.61
N ALA A 32 0.14 -20.51 -11.61
CA ALA A 32 0.46 -19.51 -12.62
C ALA A 32 0.65 -18.11 -12.01
N TYR A 33 -0.19 -17.76 -11.04
CA TYR A 33 -0.07 -16.49 -10.33
C TYR A 33 1.17 -16.42 -9.43
N GLU A 34 1.55 -17.51 -8.77
CA GLU A 34 2.81 -17.59 -8.03
C GLU A 34 4.03 -17.46 -8.95
N HIS A 35 3.98 -18.03 -10.17
CA HIS A 35 5.02 -17.83 -11.17
C HIS A 35 5.10 -16.35 -11.61
N TYR A 36 3.96 -15.74 -11.92
CA TYR A 36 3.86 -14.32 -12.24
C TYR A 36 4.51 -13.44 -11.15
N LEU A 37 4.18 -13.68 -9.87
CA LEU A 37 4.73 -12.88 -8.76
C LEU A 37 6.26 -12.98 -8.64
N ARG A 38 6.87 -14.10 -9.04
CA ARG A 38 8.34 -14.25 -9.04
C ARG A 38 9.02 -13.45 -10.14
N GLN A 39 8.30 -13.09 -11.20
CA GLN A 39 8.82 -12.30 -12.31
C GLN A 39 8.65 -10.79 -12.07
N VAL A 40 7.78 -10.38 -11.15
CA VAL A 40 7.54 -8.98 -10.80
C VAL A 40 8.68 -8.46 -9.94
N CYS A 41 9.30 -7.36 -10.35
CA CYS A 41 10.31 -6.67 -9.56
C CYS A 41 9.69 -6.15 -8.25
N PRO A 42 10.26 -6.47 -7.07
CA PRO A 42 9.71 -6.02 -5.79
C PRO A 42 9.87 -4.51 -5.56
N THR A 43 10.71 -3.84 -6.36
CA THR A 43 10.96 -2.40 -6.24
C THR A 43 10.05 -1.57 -7.13
N CYS A 44 10.02 -1.87 -8.44
CA CYS A 44 9.26 -1.07 -9.41
C CYS A 44 7.92 -1.70 -9.84
N GLY A 45 7.66 -2.96 -9.52
CA GLY A 45 6.40 -3.64 -9.81
C GLY A 45 6.20 -4.09 -11.26
N THR A 46 7.20 -3.92 -12.14
CA THR A 46 7.16 -4.39 -13.54
C THR A 46 7.91 -5.72 -13.71
N ARG A 47 7.63 -6.43 -14.81
CA ARG A 47 8.29 -7.68 -15.23
C ARG A 47 9.33 -7.38 -16.33
N PRO A 48 10.41 -8.18 -16.45
CA PRO A 48 11.40 -8.01 -17.51
C PRO A 48 10.82 -8.01 -18.94
N GLU A 49 9.86 -8.90 -19.20
CA GLU A 49 9.18 -9.02 -20.50
C GLU A 49 8.38 -7.78 -20.90
N GLU A 50 8.01 -6.91 -19.94
CA GLU A 50 7.30 -5.67 -20.25
C GLU A 50 8.24 -4.61 -20.87
N TRP A 51 9.55 -4.83 -20.81
CA TRP A 51 10.59 -3.98 -21.39
C TRP A 51 11.26 -4.58 -22.63
N ASP A 52 10.99 -5.84 -22.94
CA ASP A 52 11.66 -6.58 -24.02
C ASP A 52 10.84 -6.50 -25.31
N GLU A 53 11.28 -5.70 -26.28
CA GLU A 53 10.60 -5.50 -27.56
C GLU A 53 10.43 -6.80 -28.36
N ASP A 54 11.40 -7.72 -28.29
CA ASP A 54 11.33 -9.03 -28.96
C ASP A 54 10.23 -9.93 -28.34
N ALA A 55 9.87 -9.68 -27.07
CA ALA A 55 8.76 -10.31 -26.37
C ALA A 55 7.45 -9.51 -26.48
N GLY A 56 7.43 -8.40 -27.21
CA GLY A 56 6.28 -7.50 -27.37
C GLY A 56 6.11 -6.46 -26.26
N GLY A 57 7.16 -6.24 -25.46
CA GLY A 57 7.28 -5.12 -24.52
C GLY A 57 7.64 -3.80 -25.22
N ASP A 58 7.78 -2.74 -24.43
CA ASP A 58 8.10 -1.39 -24.92
C ASP A 58 8.91 -0.64 -23.86
N GLU A 59 10.05 -0.04 -24.23
CA GLU A 59 10.89 0.74 -23.31
C GLU A 59 10.16 1.96 -22.73
N ASP A 60 9.17 2.47 -23.44
CA ASP A 60 8.33 3.60 -23.06
C ASP A 60 6.99 3.17 -22.40
N ALA A 61 6.81 1.88 -22.08
CA ALA A 61 5.59 1.33 -21.46
C ALA A 61 5.24 2.01 -20.12
N TYR A 62 6.23 2.57 -19.40
CA TYR A 62 6.05 3.24 -18.12
C TYR A 62 6.83 4.56 -18.05
N ARG A 63 6.28 5.56 -17.38
CA ARG A 63 6.94 6.84 -17.09
C ARG A 63 7.03 7.06 -15.59
N ALA A 64 8.20 7.46 -15.10
CA ALA A 64 8.38 7.85 -13.71
C ALA A 64 7.55 9.11 -13.41
N THR A 65 6.81 9.11 -12.31
CA THR A 65 6.07 10.26 -11.81
C THR A 65 6.44 10.56 -10.37
N THR A 66 6.41 11.84 -9.99
CA THR A 66 6.64 12.26 -8.60
C THR A 66 5.31 12.55 -7.95
N HIS A 67 5.03 11.89 -6.82
CA HIS A 67 3.84 12.16 -6.01
C HIS A 67 4.22 12.84 -4.70
N ARG A 68 3.59 13.98 -4.41
CA ARG A 68 3.74 14.69 -3.13
C ARG A 68 2.58 14.34 -2.20
N CYS A 69 2.88 13.67 -1.09
CA CYS A 69 1.91 13.45 -0.01
C CYS A 69 1.82 14.69 0.89
N ILE A 70 0.66 15.34 0.90
CA ILE A 70 0.42 16.54 1.71
C ILE A 70 0.56 16.27 3.21
N GLY A 71 0.12 15.10 3.70
CA GLY A 71 0.27 14.73 5.11
C GLY A 71 1.73 14.60 5.54
N CYS A 72 2.56 13.94 4.73
CA CYS A 72 4.00 13.85 4.98
C CYS A 72 4.68 15.22 4.93
N GLN A 73 4.27 16.07 3.99
CA GLN A 73 4.77 17.44 3.93
C GLN A 73 4.43 18.21 5.21
N LEU A 74 3.16 18.19 5.66
CA LEU A 74 2.74 18.86 6.88
C LEU A 74 3.49 18.35 8.12
N LEU A 75 3.68 17.03 8.24
CA LEU A 75 4.47 16.43 9.32
C LEU A 75 5.90 16.97 9.34
N GLN A 76 6.58 16.96 8.19
CA GLN A 76 7.94 17.44 8.08
C GLN A 76 8.04 18.94 8.36
N ASP A 77 7.11 19.74 7.83
CA ASP A 77 7.08 21.18 8.04
C ASP A 77 6.87 21.53 9.51
N ARG A 78 5.96 20.84 10.21
CA ARG A 78 5.74 21.01 11.66
C ARG A 78 6.89 20.46 12.50
N GLN A 79 7.53 19.38 12.09
CA GLN A 79 8.67 18.83 12.82
C GLN A 79 9.86 19.79 12.81
N LYS A 80 10.02 20.62 11.77
CA LYS A 80 11.03 21.70 11.72
C LYS A 80 10.75 22.83 12.71
N GLU A 81 9.52 22.97 13.18
CA GLU A 81 9.13 23.98 14.18
C GLU A 81 9.46 23.53 15.62
N VAL A 82 9.78 22.24 15.82
CA VAL A 82 10.18 21.72 17.13
C VAL A 82 11.59 22.24 17.47
N PRO A 83 11.79 22.89 18.63
CA PRO A 83 13.11 23.41 19.02
C PRO A 83 14.17 22.33 19.09
N ASP A 84 15.43 22.71 18.81
CA ASP A 84 16.58 21.84 19.07
C ASP A 84 16.94 21.82 20.57
N GLY A 85 17.60 20.76 21.03
CA GLY A 85 18.06 20.61 22.42
C GLY A 85 17.07 19.89 23.34
N ASP A 86 17.21 20.07 24.66
CA ASP A 86 16.44 19.32 25.66
C ASP A 86 14.93 19.57 25.56
N GLU A 87 14.48 20.76 25.14
CA GLU A 87 13.06 21.09 24.98
C GLU A 87 12.39 20.33 23.82
N GLY A 88 13.16 19.99 22.78
CA GLY A 88 12.70 19.15 21.67
C GLY A 88 12.98 17.67 21.86
N HIS A 89 13.78 17.30 22.87
CA HIS A 89 14.21 15.92 23.07
C HIS A 89 12.99 15.04 23.42
N GLY A 90 12.71 14.06 22.55
CA GLY A 90 11.58 13.15 22.69
C GLY A 90 10.24 13.70 22.15
N VAL A 91 10.21 14.91 21.59
CA VAL A 91 9.00 15.48 20.96
C VAL A 91 8.83 14.93 19.55
N LYS A 92 7.60 14.47 19.24
CA LYS A 92 7.23 13.97 17.91
C LYS A 92 5.95 14.63 17.43
N VAL A 93 5.96 15.12 16.20
CA VAL A 93 4.75 15.61 15.55
C VAL A 93 3.93 14.44 15.00
N ALA A 94 2.62 14.47 15.25
CA ALA A 94 1.66 13.51 14.70
C ALA A 94 0.46 14.24 14.07
N LEU A 95 -0.15 13.60 13.07
CA LEU A 95 -1.44 14.03 12.52
C LEU A 95 -2.56 13.22 13.17
N ILE A 96 -3.58 13.90 13.67
CA ILE A 96 -4.82 13.30 14.16
C ILE A 96 -6.01 13.81 13.33
N PRO A 97 -7.09 13.03 13.17
CA PRO A 97 -8.29 13.50 12.50
C PRO A 97 -8.87 14.75 13.19
N THR A 98 -9.44 15.66 12.41
CA THR A 98 -10.02 16.91 12.92
C THR A 98 -11.10 16.68 13.98
N SER A 99 -11.92 15.63 13.82
CA SER A 99 -12.93 15.24 14.80
C SER A 99 -12.32 14.85 16.16
N VAL A 100 -11.19 14.13 16.13
CA VAL A 100 -10.46 13.73 17.34
C VAL A 100 -9.84 14.96 18.00
N HIS A 101 -9.23 15.86 17.22
CA HIS A 101 -8.70 17.12 17.73
C HIS A 101 -9.77 17.96 18.44
N ALA A 102 -10.94 18.12 17.82
CA ALA A 102 -12.06 18.87 18.39
C ALA A 102 -12.56 18.25 19.71
N ALA A 103 -12.67 16.92 19.77
CA ALA A 103 -13.08 16.21 20.98
C ALA A 103 -12.08 16.40 22.13
N LEU A 104 -10.77 16.32 21.85
CA LEU A 104 -9.72 16.54 22.84
C LEU A 104 -9.72 17.98 23.37
N ALA A 105 -9.88 18.96 22.47
CA ALA A 105 -9.96 20.37 22.86
C ALA A 105 -11.20 20.65 23.73
N PHE A 106 -12.36 20.04 23.42
CA PHE A 106 -13.56 20.14 24.25
C PHE A 106 -13.37 19.52 25.63
N GLN A 107 -12.70 18.37 25.72
CA GLN A 107 -12.42 17.73 27.00
C GLN A 107 -11.51 18.59 27.89
N GLN A 108 -10.47 19.21 27.32
CA GLN A 108 -9.55 20.07 28.06
C GLN A 108 -10.23 21.33 28.61
N SER A 109 -11.17 21.93 27.88
CA SER A 109 -11.88 23.13 28.32
C SER A 109 -12.89 22.90 29.45
N HIS A 110 -13.32 21.66 29.68
CA HIS A 110 -14.30 21.29 30.71
C HIS A 110 -13.65 20.60 31.94
N GLN A 111 -12.32 20.54 32.00
CA GLN A 111 -11.57 20.03 33.16
C GLN A 111 -11.08 21.14 34.11
N HIS A 112 -11.37 22.41 33.79
CA HIS A 112 -11.15 23.58 34.63
C HIS A 112 -12.47 24.12 35.18
#